data_AF-A0A183HAS5-F1
#
_entry.id   AF-A0A183HAS5-F1
#
_cell.length_a   1.000
_cell.length_b   1.000
_cell.length_c   1.000
_cell.angle_alpha   90.00
_cell.angle_beta   90.00
_cell.angle_gamma   90.00
#
_symmetry.space_group_name_H-M   'P 1'
#
loop_
_entity.id
_entity.type
_entity.pdbx_description
1 polymer ?
#
loop_
_entity_poly.entity_id
_entity_poly.type
_entity_poly.pdbx_seq_one_letter_code
_entity_poly.pdbx_strand_id
1 'polypeptide(L)'
;MQNVQDSSKLGAINVLRHLLNSAGPYVEDKRSLVILGLKPMLLAGSEGLLSIRVKKAMCQLCVALADHEYIDVEGGDNVIIFLVKNLIVQEGEMTKKAFFSSETEADGAAHLRAQCGQALQTIAKTSSTAHSLLWPYLFEFICAQEYSIALTDIFKCIRILAERTIKAGEKPNFETGFDSRK
;
A
#
# COMPACT_ATOMS: atom_id res chain seq x y z
N MET A 1 24.30 9.49 13.37
CA MET A 1 24.01 8.26 14.16
C MET A 1 22.67 7.72 13.69
N GLN A 2 22.57 6.45 13.28
CA GLN A 2 21.28 5.85 12.93
C GLN A 2 20.41 5.77 14.19
N ASN A 3 19.14 6.16 14.09
CA ASN A 3 18.18 5.99 15.18
C ASN A 3 18.02 4.48 15.45
N VAL A 4 18.39 4.04 16.64
CA VAL A 4 18.36 2.63 17.05
C VAL A 4 16.99 2.00 16.83
N GLN A 5 15.91 2.77 17.05
CA GLN A 5 14.54 2.30 16.83
C GLN A 5 14.23 2.04 15.35
N ASP A 6 14.75 2.87 14.43
CA ASP A 6 14.56 2.66 13.00
C ASP A 6 15.36 1.45 12.51
N SER A 7 16.56 1.25 13.02
CA SER A 7 17.36 0.06 12.70
C SER A 7 16.67 -1.23 13.16
N SER A 8 16.08 -1.26 14.37
CA SER A 8 15.31 -2.40 14.85
C SER A 8 14.06 -2.67 14.00
N LYS A 9 13.29 -1.62 13.65
CA LYS A 9 12.12 -1.75 12.77
C LYS A 9 12.51 -2.31 11.40
N LEU A 10 13.58 -1.79 10.79
CA LEU A 10 14.08 -2.28 9.50
C LEU A 10 14.53 -3.74 9.57
N GLY A 11 15.22 -4.13 10.63
CA GLY A 11 15.61 -5.52 10.87
C GLY A 11 14.39 -6.44 10.91
N ALA A 12 13.38 -6.09 11.71
CA ALA A 12 12.15 -6.87 11.82
C ALA A 12 11.40 -6.98 10.48
N ILE A 13 11.25 -5.87 9.74
CA ILE A 13 10.59 -5.85 8.43
C ILE A 13 11.31 -6.76 7.43
N ASN A 14 12.64 -6.68 7.39
CA ASN A 14 13.44 -7.48 6.47
C ASN A 14 13.38 -8.98 6.80
N VAL A 15 13.41 -9.34 8.08
CA VAL A 15 13.24 -10.73 8.52
C VAL A 15 11.87 -11.24 8.12
N LEU A 16 10.81 -10.49 8.38
CA LEU A 16 9.45 -10.90 8.02
C LEU A 16 9.28 -11.06 6.51
N ARG A 17 9.77 -10.10 5.72
CA ARG A 17 9.75 -10.22 4.25
C ARG A 17 10.51 -11.45 3.77
N HIS A 18 11.67 -11.73 4.37
CA HIS A 18 12.44 -12.92 4.03
C HIS A 18 11.66 -14.19 4.35
N LEU A 19 11.05 -14.28 5.53
CA LEU A 19 10.23 -15.43 5.95
C LEU A 19 9.04 -15.66 5.01
N LEU A 20 8.34 -14.60 4.58
CA LEU A 20 7.26 -14.73 3.60
C LEU A 20 7.78 -15.34 2.29
N ASN A 21 8.92 -14.85 1.81
CA ASN A 21 9.51 -15.31 0.54
C ASN A 21 10.16 -16.70 0.60
N SER A 22 10.63 -17.15 1.77
CA SER A 22 11.36 -18.42 1.91
C SER A 22 10.54 -19.54 2.56
N ALA A 23 9.50 -19.20 3.34
CA ALA A 23 8.75 -20.14 4.15
C ALA A 23 7.23 -20.06 3.92
N GLY A 24 6.75 -19.47 2.82
CA GLY A 24 5.34 -19.29 2.49
C GLY A 24 4.42 -20.47 2.88
N PRO A 25 4.70 -21.72 2.46
CA PRO A 25 3.87 -22.90 2.79
C PRO A 25 3.77 -23.23 4.28
N TYR A 26 4.76 -22.81 5.09
CA TYR A 26 4.82 -23.09 6.53
C TYR A 26 4.24 -21.96 7.40
N VAL A 27 3.81 -20.85 6.77
CA VAL A 27 3.30 -19.65 7.45
C VAL A 27 1.86 -19.33 7.02
N GLU A 28 1.27 -20.13 6.12
CA GLU A 28 -0.08 -19.91 5.61
C GLU A 28 -1.16 -19.96 6.70
N ASP A 29 -1.00 -20.82 7.70
CA ASP A 29 -1.88 -20.93 8.87
C ASP A 29 -1.77 -19.71 9.81
N LYS A 30 -0.75 -18.87 9.62
CA LYS A 30 -0.48 -17.68 10.44
C LYS A 30 -0.72 -16.36 9.70
N ARG A 31 -1.35 -16.40 8.52
CA ARG A 31 -1.68 -15.21 7.71
C ARG A 31 -2.33 -14.09 8.53
N SER A 32 -3.45 -14.37 9.20
CA SER A 32 -4.16 -13.39 10.03
C SER A 32 -3.29 -12.85 11.17
N LEU A 33 -2.45 -13.68 11.79
CA LEU A 33 -1.52 -13.25 12.84
C LEU A 33 -0.48 -12.26 12.31
N VAL A 34 0.08 -12.54 11.12
CA VAL A 34 1.06 -11.67 10.47
C VAL A 34 0.45 -10.32 10.14
N ILE A 35 -0.73 -10.29 9.52
CA ILE A 35 -1.41 -9.04 9.18
C ILE A 35 -1.81 -8.25 10.43
N LEU A 36 -2.37 -8.92 11.44
CA LEU A 36 -2.75 -8.30 12.71
C LEU A 36 -1.52 -7.70 13.42
N GLY A 37 -0.40 -8.42 13.45
CA GLY A 37 0.85 -7.97 14.04
C GLY A 37 1.46 -6.76 13.32
N LEU A 38 1.21 -6.62 12.02
CA LEU A 38 1.69 -5.49 11.21
C LEU A 38 0.80 -4.25 11.31
N LYS A 39 -0.47 -4.40 11.69
CA LYS A 39 -1.44 -3.29 11.78
C LYS A 39 -0.90 -2.05 12.50
N PRO A 40 -0.26 -2.13 13.68
CA PRO A 40 0.28 -0.94 14.36
C PRO A 40 1.34 -0.20 13.53
N MET A 41 2.17 -0.94 12.78
CA MET A 41 3.21 -0.37 11.93
C MET A 41 2.63 0.27 10.66
N LEU A 42 1.61 -0.35 10.06
CA LEU A 42 0.89 0.22 8.91
C LEU A 42 0.18 1.53 9.29
N LEU A 43 -0.48 1.56 10.44
CA LEU A 43 -1.13 2.77 10.97
C LEU A 43 -0.11 3.87 11.29
N ALA A 44 0.96 3.55 12.02
CA ALA A 44 2.03 4.51 12.31
C ALA A 44 2.68 5.07 11.02
N GLY A 45 2.85 4.22 9.99
CA GLY A 45 3.35 4.64 8.69
C GLY A 45 2.38 5.53 7.92
N SER A 46 1.08 5.31 8.09
CA SER A 46 -0.01 6.09 7.50
C SER A 46 -0.15 7.47 8.14
N GLU A 47 0.13 7.57 9.45
CA GLU A 47 0.03 8.80 10.24
C GLU A 47 1.31 9.64 10.23
N GLY A 48 2.33 9.25 9.43
CA GLY A 48 3.58 9.99 9.33
C GLY A 48 4.53 9.81 10.52
N LEU A 49 4.30 8.82 11.39
CA LEU A 49 5.12 8.55 12.58
C LEU A 49 6.39 7.73 12.29
N LEU A 50 6.52 7.19 11.07
CA LEU A 50 7.68 6.42 10.62
C LEU A 50 8.54 7.25 9.66
N SER A 51 9.87 7.07 9.73
CA SER A 51 10.78 7.68 8.76
C SER A 51 10.55 7.16 7.34
N ILE A 52 10.89 7.97 6.34
CA ILE A 52 10.79 7.59 4.93
C ILE A 52 11.49 6.26 4.66
N ARG A 53 12.65 6.03 5.29
CA ARG A 53 13.40 4.78 5.14
C ARG A 53 12.60 3.57 5.61
N VAL A 54 11.94 3.65 6.76
CA VAL A 54 11.08 2.57 7.28
C VAL A 54 9.85 2.40 6.39
N LYS A 55 9.23 3.49 5.94
CA LYS A 55 8.07 3.45 5.04
C LYS A 55 8.40 2.77 3.70
N LYS A 56 9.56 3.04 3.10
CA LYS A 56 10.02 2.35 1.87
C LYS A 56 10.18 0.84 2.10
N ALA A 57 10.77 0.43 3.22
CA ALA A 57 10.86 -1.00 3.57
C ALA A 57 9.48 -1.63 3.80
N MET A 58 8.54 -0.90 4.42
CA MET A 58 7.16 -1.35 4.59
C MET A 58 6.43 -1.51 3.26
N CYS A 59 6.63 -0.59 2.32
CA CYS A 59 6.09 -0.69 0.96
C CYS A 59 6.52 -2.00 0.28
N GLN A 60 7.79 -2.37 0.40
CA GLN A 60 8.30 -3.64 -0.15
C GLN A 60 7.71 -4.86 0.55
N LEU A 61 7.43 -4.77 1.86
CA LEU A 61 6.73 -5.84 2.57
C LEU A 61 5.27 -5.97 2.10
N CYS A 62 4.59 -4.85 1.83
CA CYS A 62 3.21 -4.86 1.32
C CYS A 62 3.11 -5.62 -0.02
N VAL A 63 4.08 -5.44 -0.91
CA VAL A 63 4.15 -6.20 -2.16
C VAL A 63 4.34 -7.70 -1.89
N ALA A 64 5.26 -8.07 -0.99
CA ALA A 64 5.47 -9.46 -0.63
C ALA A 64 4.21 -10.10 -0.03
N LEU A 65 3.48 -9.39 0.85
CA LEU A 65 2.19 -9.87 1.38
C LEU A 65 1.18 -10.13 0.26
N ALA A 66 1.17 -9.29 -0.79
CA ALA A 66 0.28 -9.45 -1.93
C ALA A 66 0.63 -10.70 -2.75
N ASP A 67 1.91 -10.89 -3.04
CA ASP A 67 2.41 -11.98 -3.87
C ASP A 67 2.15 -13.36 -3.23
N HIS A 68 2.07 -13.42 -1.89
CA HIS A 68 1.72 -14.64 -1.15
C HIS A 68 0.23 -14.76 -0.79
N GLU A 69 -0.62 -13.85 -1.26
CA GLU A 69 -2.07 -13.81 -0.98
C GLU A 69 -2.43 -13.59 0.50
N TYR A 70 -1.62 -12.80 1.22
CA TYR A 70 -1.85 -12.46 2.64
C TYR A 70 -2.68 -11.18 2.77
N ILE A 71 -3.02 -10.52 1.66
CA ILE A 71 -3.90 -9.36 1.62
C ILE A 71 -5.33 -9.86 1.42
N ASP A 72 -6.06 -10.09 2.50
CA ASP A 72 -7.46 -10.51 2.50
C ASP A 72 -8.35 -9.52 3.27
N VAL A 73 -9.58 -9.94 3.59
CA VAL A 73 -10.59 -9.12 4.26
C VAL A 73 -10.22 -8.84 5.74
N GLU A 74 -9.28 -9.59 6.32
CA GLU A 74 -8.83 -9.44 7.71
C GLU A 74 -7.57 -8.56 7.83
N GLY A 75 -7.66 -7.31 7.35
CA GLY A 75 -6.60 -6.30 7.56
C GLY A 75 -5.86 -5.85 6.30
N GLY A 76 -6.23 -6.36 5.13
CA GLY A 76 -5.74 -5.87 3.85
C GLY A 76 -6.06 -4.38 3.61
N ASP A 77 -7.16 -3.88 4.18
CA ASP A 77 -7.53 -2.45 4.21
C ASP A 77 -6.38 -1.57 4.73
N ASN A 78 -5.73 -1.98 5.82
CA ASN A 78 -4.61 -1.24 6.43
C ASN A 78 -3.38 -1.17 5.51
N VAL A 79 -3.17 -2.18 4.67
CA VAL A 79 -2.13 -2.17 3.63
C VAL A 79 -2.47 -1.12 2.58
N ILE A 80 -3.72 -1.08 2.13
CA ILE A 80 -4.15 -0.12 1.10
C ILE A 80 -4.13 1.31 1.65
N ILE A 81 -4.64 1.53 2.87
CA ILE A 81 -4.56 2.81 3.59
C ILE A 81 -3.13 3.31 3.63
N PHE A 82 -2.19 2.43 4.05
CA PHE A 82 -0.78 2.78 4.12
C PHE A 82 -0.24 3.23 2.77
N LEU A 83 -0.49 2.47 1.70
CA LEU A 83 0.00 2.81 0.37
C LEU A 83 -0.60 4.14 -0.12
N VAL A 84 -1.92 4.29 -0.03
CA VAL A 84 -2.64 5.46 -0.56
C VAL A 84 -2.30 6.74 0.23
N LYS A 85 -2.21 6.67 1.57
CA LYS A 85 -1.76 7.83 2.37
C LYS A 85 -0.31 8.22 2.09
N ASN A 86 0.54 7.26 1.71
CA ASN A 86 1.92 7.58 1.34
C ASN A 86 2.09 8.04 -0.12
N LEU A 87 1.03 8.03 -0.94
CA LEU A 87 1.02 8.69 -2.26
C LEU A 87 0.92 10.21 -2.17
N ILE A 88 0.37 10.73 -1.08
CA ILE A 88 0.15 12.18 -0.91
C ILE A 88 1.20 12.87 -0.04
N VAL A 89 2.17 12.11 0.49
CA VAL A 89 3.23 12.66 1.35
C VAL A 89 4.02 13.73 0.60
N GLN A 90 3.97 14.96 1.12
CA GLN A 90 4.69 16.10 0.57
C GLN A 90 6.04 16.30 1.27
N GLU A 91 6.98 16.89 0.54
CA GLU A 91 8.36 17.15 0.97
C GLU A 91 8.46 18.05 2.23
N GLY A 92 7.40 18.78 2.57
CA GLY A 92 7.36 19.74 3.70
C GLY A 92 6.39 19.42 4.85
N GLU A 93 5.65 18.31 4.84
CA GLU A 93 4.72 17.97 5.94
C GLU A 93 5.41 17.28 7.12
N MET A 94 6.64 16.79 6.93
CA MET A 94 7.43 16.20 8.03
C MET A 94 8.11 17.26 8.91
N THR A 95 8.01 18.54 8.56
CA THR A 95 8.80 19.64 9.14
C THR A 95 8.26 20.17 10.47
N LYS A 96 7.17 19.62 11.03
CA LYS A 96 6.77 19.96 12.41
C LYS A 96 7.59 19.26 13.49
N LYS A 97 8.47 18.30 13.17
CA LYS A 97 9.36 17.65 14.18
C LYS A 97 10.82 17.41 13.79
N ALA A 98 11.27 17.76 12.58
CA ALA A 98 12.67 17.60 12.20
C ALA A 98 13.25 18.93 11.69
N PHE A 99 13.72 19.77 12.62
CA PHE A 99 14.46 21.01 12.30
C PHE A 99 15.93 20.73 11.92
N PHE A 100 16.29 19.47 11.67
CA PHE A 100 17.66 19.04 11.36
C PHE A 100 17.66 17.80 10.46
N SER A 101 17.27 17.92 9.21
CA SER A 101 17.62 16.90 8.22
C SER A 101 17.93 17.51 6.85
N SER A 102 19.02 17.03 6.29
CA SER A 102 19.72 17.50 5.10
C SER A 102 18.91 17.31 3.80
N GLU A 103 19.27 18.08 2.77
CA GLU A 103 18.81 18.03 1.36
C GLU A 103 18.64 16.62 0.75
N THR A 104 19.18 15.56 1.36
CA THR A 104 18.98 14.16 0.96
C THR A 104 17.57 13.60 1.22
N GLU A 105 16.74 14.26 2.04
CA GLU A 105 15.38 13.79 2.34
C GLU A 105 14.31 14.20 1.30
N ALA A 106 14.58 15.22 0.49
CA ALA A 106 13.65 15.70 -0.55
C ALA A 106 13.40 14.64 -1.65
N ASP A 107 14.46 13.96 -2.12
CA ASP A 107 14.35 12.79 -3.01
C ASP A 107 13.64 11.60 -2.33
N GLY A 108 13.63 11.58 -1.00
CA GLY A 108 13.02 10.53 -0.20
C GLY A 108 11.52 10.40 -0.42
N ALA A 109 10.78 11.52 -0.42
CA ALA A 109 9.33 11.56 -0.46
C ALA A 109 8.78 11.27 -1.87
N ALA A 110 9.35 11.89 -2.91
CA ALA A 110 8.99 11.59 -4.30
C ALA A 110 9.23 10.11 -4.63
N HIS A 111 10.37 9.57 -4.21
CA HIS A 111 10.67 8.16 -4.40
C HIS A 111 9.72 7.24 -3.61
N LEU A 112 9.33 7.62 -2.39
CA LEU A 112 8.35 6.87 -1.61
C LEU A 112 6.98 6.84 -2.31
N ARG A 113 6.52 7.97 -2.84
CA ARG A 113 5.28 8.05 -3.63
C ARG A 113 5.35 7.12 -4.84
N ALA A 114 6.43 7.18 -5.61
CA ALA A 114 6.64 6.30 -6.75
C ALA A 114 6.63 4.81 -6.35
N GLN A 115 7.28 4.45 -5.24
CA GLN A 115 7.25 3.08 -4.71
C GLN A 115 5.85 2.64 -4.30
N CYS A 116 5.08 3.49 -3.61
CA CYS A 116 3.72 3.17 -3.18
C CYS A 116 2.78 3.00 -4.38
N GLY A 117 2.91 3.86 -5.40
CA GLY A 117 2.14 3.75 -6.64
C GLY A 117 2.45 2.46 -7.39
N GLN A 118 3.74 2.09 -7.47
CA GLN A 118 4.15 0.83 -8.08
C GLN A 118 3.68 -0.40 -7.29
N ALA A 119 3.72 -0.35 -5.97
CA ALA A 119 3.21 -1.41 -5.10
C ALA A 119 1.70 -1.60 -5.31
N LEU A 120 0.93 -0.52 -5.32
CA LEU A 120 -0.51 -0.56 -5.56
C LEU A 120 -0.84 -1.18 -6.92
N GLN A 121 -0.09 -0.81 -7.96
CA GLN A 121 -0.24 -1.41 -9.30
C GLN A 121 0.17 -2.89 -9.33
N THR A 122 1.17 -3.29 -8.54
CA THR A 122 1.60 -4.70 -8.45
C THR A 122 0.51 -5.52 -7.80
N ILE A 123 -0.03 -5.08 -6.65
CA ILE A 123 -1.16 -5.71 -5.98
C ILE A 123 -2.36 -5.83 -6.94
N ALA A 124 -2.69 -4.75 -7.64
CA ALA A 124 -3.77 -4.74 -8.62
C ALA A 124 -3.55 -5.74 -9.78
N LYS A 125 -2.31 -6.12 -10.10
CA LYS A 125 -1.98 -7.10 -11.16
C LYS A 125 -1.91 -8.53 -10.64
N THR A 126 -1.34 -8.76 -9.46
CA THR A 126 -0.93 -10.11 -9.00
C THR A 126 -1.92 -10.72 -8.01
N SER A 127 -2.54 -9.93 -7.14
CA SER A 127 -3.41 -10.48 -6.11
C SER A 127 -4.76 -10.95 -6.69
N SER A 128 -5.23 -12.11 -6.21
CA SER A 128 -6.54 -12.69 -6.51
C SER A 128 -7.68 -11.94 -5.82
N THR A 129 -7.43 -11.43 -4.62
CA THR A 129 -8.35 -10.60 -3.80
C THR A 129 -8.35 -9.12 -4.20
N ALA A 130 -7.49 -8.71 -5.14
CA ALA A 130 -7.33 -7.31 -5.54
C ALA A 130 -8.66 -6.67 -5.97
N HIS A 131 -9.54 -7.40 -6.67
CA HIS A 131 -10.81 -6.85 -7.12
C HIS A 131 -11.79 -6.61 -5.95
N SER A 132 -11.90 -7.53 -5.00
CA SER A 132 -12.81 -7.35 -3.86
C SER A 132 -12.32 -6.30 -2.87
N LEU A 133 -11.00 -6.11 -2.75
CA LEU A 133 -10.40 -5.16 -1.82
C LEU A 133 -10.18 -3.77 -2.44
N LEU A 134 -9.42 -3.67 -3.54
CA LEU A 134 -9.02 -2.38 -4.10
C LEU A 134 -10.17 -1.67 -4.80
N TRP A 135 -11.03 -2.41 -5.51
CA TRP A 135 -12.06 -1.79 -6.34
C TRP A 135 -12.97 -0.84 -5.54
N PRO A 136 -13.72 -1.29 -4.49
CA PRO A 136 -14.58 -0.37 -3.73
C PRO A 136 -13.76 0.68 -2.98
N TYR A 137 -12.61 0.28 -2.44
CA TYR A 137 -11.86 1.11 -1.52
C TYR A 137 -11.15 2.28 -2.22
N LEU A 138 -10.64 2.06 -3.44
CA LEU A 138 -10.00 3.12 -4.21
C LEU A 138 -10.96 4.26 -4.60
N PHE A 139 -12.27 4.00 -4.75
CA PHE A 139 -13.27 5.03 -5.05
C PHE A 139 -13.47 6.02 -3.90
N GLU A 140 -13.28 5.61 -2.64
CA GLU A 140 -13.40 6.50 -1.48
C GLU A 140 -12.40 7.67 -1.55
N PHE A 141 -11.26 7.46 -2.20
CA PHE A 141 -10.20 8.47 -2.34
C PHE A 141 -10.38 9.39 -3.54
N ILE A 142 -11.17 9.02 -4.55
CA ILE A 142 -11.31 9.81 -5.79
C ILE A 142 -12.02 11.15 -5.51
N CYS A 143 -13.01 11.13 -4.62
CA CYS A 143 -13.80 12.30 -4.27
C CYS A 143 -13.16 13.16 -3.15
N ALA A 144 -12.08 12.67 -2.53
CA ALA A 144 -11.43 13.36 -1.43
C ALA A 144 -10.33 14.31 -1.95
N GLN A 145 -10.51 15.62 -1.71
CA GLN A 145 -9.63 16.67 -2.24
C GLN A 145 -8.15 16.50 -1.89
N GLU A 146 -7.86 15.98 -0.69
CA GLU A 146 -6.51 15.70 -0.20
C GLU A 146 -5.75 14.65 -1.05
N TYR A 147 -6.47 13.81 -1.80
CA TYR A 147 -5.91 12.78 -2.68
C TYR A 147 -5.78 13.21 -4.14
N SER A 148 -6.06 14.47 -4.46
CA SER A 148 -5.97 15.03 -5.82
C SER A 148 -4.62 14.72 -6.51
N ILE A 149 -3.51 14.81 -5.78
CA ILE A 149 -2.17 14.52 -6.32
C ILE A 149 -1.89 13.02 -6.54
N ALA A 150 -2.66 12.14 -5.90
CA ALA A 150 -2.56 10.68 -6.03
C ALA A 150 -3.50 10.10 -7.10
N LEU A 151 -4.41 10.91 -7.65
CA LEU A 151 -5.43 10.43 -8.61
C LEU A 151 -4.83 9.71 -9.81
N THR A 152 -3.69 10.16 -10.32
CA THR A 152 -3.01 9.49 -11.44
C THR A 152 -2.67 8.04 -11.13
N ASP A 153 -2.14 7.77 -9.93
CA ASP A 153 -1.77 6.41 -9.53
C ASP A 153 -3.00 5.56 -9.16
N ILE A 154 -4.01 6.18 -8.53
CA ILE A 154 -5.29 5.54 -8.24
C ILE A 154 -5.99 5.10 -9.53
N PHE A 155 -6.12 6.00 -10.52
CA PHE A 155 -6.76 5.67 -11.80
C PHE A 155 -5.99 4.62 -12.60
N LYS A 156 -4.66 4.61 -12.55
CA LYS A 156 -3.87 3.51 -13.15
C LYS A 156 -4.22 2.16 -12.51
N CYS A 157 -4.39 2.11 -11.19
CA CYS A 157 -4.77 0.88 -10.50
C CYS A 157 -6.19 0.43 -10.85
N ILE A 158 -7.15 1.36 -10.87
CA ILE A 158 -8.53 1.07 -11.29
C ILE A 158 -8.55 0.58 -12.74
N ARG A 159 -7.79 1.20 -13.65
CA ARG A 159 -7.68 0.75 -15.04
C ARG A 159 -7.17 -0.68 -15.13
N ILE A 160 -6.12 -1.04 -14.36
CA ILE A 160 -5.59 -2.41 -14.30
C ILE A 160 -6.67 -3.39 -13.85
N LEU A 161 -7.44 -3.06 -12.81
CA LEU A 161 -8.51 -3.92 -12.32
C LEU A 161 -9.60 -4.11 -13.38
N ALA A 162 -10.05 -3.02 -14.02
CA ALA A 162 -11.04 -3.08 -15.09
C ALA A 162 -10.56 -3.92 -16.29
N GLU A 163 -9.30 -3.75 -16.71
CA GLU A 163 -8.69 -4.57 -17.76
C GLU A 163 -8.64 -6.06 -17.38
N ARG A 164 -8.40 -6.39 -16.10
CA ARG A 164 -8.44 -7.78 -15.61
C ARG A 164 -9.86 -8.35 -15.67
N THR A 165 -10.86 -7.60 -15.22
CA THR A 165 -12.28 -8.00 -15.26
C THR A 165 -12.72 -8.28 -16.70
N ILE A 166 -12.41 -7.37 -17.63
CA ILE A 166 -12.72 -7.54 -19.06
C ILE A 166 -12.04 -8.80 -19.63
N LYS A 167 -10.76 -9.03 -19.31
CA LYS A 167 -10.02 -10.23 -19.76
C LYS A 167 -10.58 -11.53 -19.19
N ALA A 168 -11.16 -11.50 -17.99
CA ALA A 168 -11.83 -12.65 -17.38
C ALA A 168 -13.18 -12.97 -18.04
N GLY A 169 -13.64 -12.16 -19.01
CA GLY A 169 -14.96 -12.32 -19.64
C GLY A 169 -16.10 -11.85 -18.75
N GLU A 170 -15.80 -11.29 -17.58
CA GLU A 170 -16.78 -10.61 -16.74
C GLU A 170 -17.15 -9.29 -17.42
N LYS A 171 -18.45 -9.08 -17.67
CA LYS A 171 -18.91 -7.80 -18.15
C LYS A 171 -18.80 -6.81 -17.00
N PRO A 172 -17.92 -5.80 -17.09
CA PRO A 172 -17.97 -4.78 -16.10
C PRO A 172 -19.34 -4.09 -16.16
N ASN A 173 -19.96 -3.88 -14.99
CA ASN A 173 -21.28 -3.28 -14.85
C ASN A 173 -21.29 -1.76 -15.18
N PHE A 174 -20.44 -1.31 -16.11
CA PHE A 174 -20.39 0.05 -16.61
C PHE A 174 -21.27 0.21 -17.87
N GLU A 175 -21.49 -0.88 -18.63
CA GLU A 175 -22.23 -0.84 -19.91
C GLU A 175 -23.73 -0.57 -19.74
N THR A 176 -24.31 -0.97 -18.61
CA THR A 176 -25.72 -0.70 -18.26
C THR A 176 -25.91 0.66 -17.58
N GLY A 177 -24.81 1.33 -17.21
CA GLY A 177 -24.82 2.63 -16.54
C GLY A 177 -25.41 2.59 -15.12
N PHE A 178 -24.97 3.54 -14.28
CA PHE A 178 -25.54 3.81 -12.96
C PHE A 178 -27.04 4.17 -13.01
N ASP A 179 -27.56 4.47 -14.21
CA ASP A 179 -28.94 4.87 -14.50
C ASP A 179 -29.86 3.71 -14.92
N SER A 180 -29.36 2.47 -14.96
CA SER A 180 -30.23 1.31 -15.18
C SER A 180 -31.12 1.10 -13.96
N ARG A 181 -32.36 1.63 -14.03
CA ARG A 181 -33.42 1.30 -13.08
C ARG A 181 -33.58 -0.23 -13.07
N LYS A 182 -33.33 -0.85 -11.92
CA LYS A 182 -33.74 -2.23 -11.66
C LYS A 182 -35.26 -2.36 -11.78
#